data_AF-A0A8J2LL18-F1
#
_entry.id   AF-A0A8J2LL18-F1
#
_cell.length_a   1.000
_cell.length_b   1.000
_cell.length_c   1.000
_cell.angle_alpha   90.00
_cell.angle_beta   90.00
_cell.angle_gamma   90.00
#
_symmetry.space_group_name_H-M   'P 1'
#
loop_
_entity.id
_entity.type
_entity.pdbx_description
1 polymer ?
#
loop_
_entity_poly.entity_id
_entity_poly.type
_entity_poly.pdbx_seq_one_letter_code
_entity_poly.pdbx_strand_id
1 'polypeptide(L)'
;MALHEAGKDDEALNLATTMYIGSDSLTARLTGFTDTHSALTTMNPPEISSHFSKDAFSKNSEALIELLDKNYKVLIYVGQFDIYMTPDKLEERVYNLKWTKSGDFTSAPRKVWRLNGEVAGYTQSTGNFAFAT
;
A
#
# COMPACT_ATOMS: atom_id res chain seq x y z
N MET A 1 -21.80 -1.21 -10.64
CA MET A 1 -21.29 -1.88 -11.86
C MET A 1 -19.77 -1.93 -11.85
N ALA A 2 -19.04 -0.80 -11.80
CA ALA A 2 -17.57 -0.79 -11.82
C ALA A 2 -16.87 -1.59 -10.69
N LEU A 3 -17.42 -1.59 -9.47
CA LEU A 3 -16.87 -2.37 -8.34
C LEU A 3 -16.89 -3.89 -8.56
N HIS A 4 -17.85 -4.40 -9.35
CA HIS A 4 -17.99 -5.82 -9.63
C HIS A 4 -17.03 -6.30 -10.72
N GLU A 5 -16.50 -5.41 -11.54
CA GLU A 5 -15.56 -5.73 -12.61
C GLU A 5 -14.11 -5.67 -12.11
N ALA A 6 -13.74 -4.65 -11.31
CA ALA A 6 -12.41 -4.57 -10.71
C ALA A 6 -12.08 -5.78 -9.81
N GLY A 7 -13.06 -6.27 -9.04
CA GLY A 7 -12.88 -7.45 -8.19
C GLY A 7 -12.65 -8.76 -8.97
N LYS A 8 -13.06 -8.83 -10.25
CA LYS A 8 -12.83 -10.03 -11.09
C LYS A 8 -11.43 -10.10 -11.64
N ASP A 9 -10.83 -8.95 -11.94
CA ASP A 9 -9.45 -8.87 -12.43
C ASP A 9 -8.46 -9.22 -11.31
N ASP A 10 -8.72 -8.75 -10.08
CA ASP A 10 -7.95 -9.13 -8.89
C ASP A 10 -8.09 -10.62 -8.57
N GLU A 11 -9.28 -11.20 -8.72
CA GLU A 11 -9.51 -12.63 -8.54
C GLU A 11 -8.75 -13.45 -9.60
N ALA A 12 -8.75 -13.02 -10.87
CA ALA A 12 -8.01 -13.66 -11.95
C ALA A 12 -6.48 -13.58 -11.76
N LEU A 13 -5.96 -12.44 -11.31
CA LEU A 13 -4.53 -12.26 -10.98
C LEU A 13 -4.11 -13.12 -9.79
N ASN A 14 -4.94 -13.18 -8.75
CA ASN A 14 -4.70 -14.02 -7.58
C ASN A 14 -4.72 -15.51 -7.96
N LEU A 15 -5.65 -15.93 -8.82
CA LEU A 15 -5.70 -17.29 -9.37
C LEU A 15 -4.48 -17.61 -10.23
N ALA A 16 -4.08 -16.72 -11.13
CA ALA A 16 -2.89 -16.91 -11.98
C ALA A 16 -1.60 -17.05 -11.15
N THR A 17 -1.45 -16.20 -10.13
CA THR A 17 -0.31 -16.23 -9.20
C THR A 17 -0.32 -17.50 -8.35
N THR A 18 -1.49 -17.87 -7.82
CA THR A 18 -1.71 -19.11 -7.06
C THR A 18 -1.39 -20.35 -7.90
N MET A 19 -1.79 -20.38 -9.19
CA MET A 19 -1.48 -21.49 -10.10
C MET A 19 0.02 -21.57 -10.41
N TYR A 20 0.68 -20.43 -10.60
CA TYR A 20 2.12 -20.39 -10.88
C TYR A 20 2.95 -20.85 -9.67
N ILE A 21 2.69 -20.28 -8.49
CA ILE A 21 3.38 -20.62 -7.24
C ILE A 21 2.95 -22.00 -6.73
N GLY A 22 1.71 -22.44 -6.98
CA GLY A 22 1.22 -23.75 -6.56
C GLY A 22 1.78 -24.94 -7.34
N SER A 23 2.66 -24.73 -8.32
CA SER A 23 3.28 -25.84 -9.05
C SER A 23 4.41 -26.49 -8.25
N ASP A 24 4.22 -27.75 -7.82
CA ASP A 24 5.13 -28.50 -6.94
C ASP A 24 6.60 -28.49 -7.43
N SER A 25 6.80 -28.63 -8.75
CA SER A 25 8.13 -28.64 -9.35
C SER A 25 8.84 -27.28 -9.31
N LEU A 26 8.10 -26.17 -9.26
CA LEU A 26 8.64 -24.82 -9.20
C LEU A 26 8.91 -24.41 -7.74
N THR A 27 7.99 -24.73 -6.83
CA THR A 27 8.12 -24.36 -5.41
C THR A 27 9.28 -25.06 -4.74
N ALA A 28 9.46 -26.36 -4.98
CA ALA A 28 10.63 -27.08 -4.47
C ALA A 28 11.96 -26.52 -5.02
N ARG A 29 11.97 -26.07 -6.29
CA ARG A 29 13.16 -25.51 -6.95
C ARG A 29 13.49 -24.09 -6.49
N LEU A 30 12.49 -23.24 -6.28
CA LEU A 30 12.69 -21.82 -5.93
C LEU A 30 12.88 -21.59 -4.44
N THR A 31 12.26 -22.42 -3.60
CA THR A 31 12.16 -22.15 -2.16
C THR A 31 12.89 -23.17 -1.30
N GLY A 32 13.21 -24.35 -1.84
CA GLY A 32 13.78 -25.46 -1.08
C GLY A 32 12.78 -26.19 -0.18
N PHE A 33 11.51 -25.78 -0.14
CA PHE A 33 10.45 -26.49 0.56
C PHE A 33 9.89 -27.62 -0.30
N THR A 34 9.96 -28.86 0.20
CA THR A 34 9.43 -30.05 -0.48
C THR A 34 8.00 -30.39 -0.07
N ASP A 35 7.54 -29.85 1.05
CA ASP A 35 6.16 -30.01 1.49
C ASP A 35 5.28 -28.98 0.79
N THR A 36 4.37 -29.46 -0.03
CA THR A 36 3.29 -28.70 -0.64
C THR A 36 2.21 -28.45 0.42
N HIS A 37 2.55 -27.73 1.49
CA HIS A 37 1.55 -27.23 2.41
C HIS A 37 0.72 -26.18 1.67
N SER A 38 -0.61 -26.33 1.68
CA SER A 38 -1.60 -25.39 1.12
C SER A 38 -1.44 -23.94 1.61
N ALA A 39 -0.64 -23.73 2.65
CA ALA A 39 -0.24 -22.43 3.18
C ALA A 39 0.67 -21.62 2.24
N LEU A 40 1.42 -22.26 1.32
CA LEU A 40 2.30 -21.56 0.38
C LEU A 40 1.56 -21.02 -0.86
N THR A 41 0.33 -21.48 -1.09
CA THR A 41 -0.39 -21.22 -2.34
C THR A 41 -1.52 -20.20 -2.20
N THR A 42 -1.79 -19.70 -0.99
CA THR A 42 -2.87 -18.73 -0.76
C THR A 42 -2.31 -17.38 -0.35
N MET A 43 -2.45 -16.36 -1.20
CA MET A 43 -1.89 -15.02 -0.96
C MET A 43 -2.49 -14.32 0.27
N ASN A 44 -3.74 -14.64 0.64
CA ASN A 44 -4.42 -14.09 1.81
C ASN A 44 -5.29 -15.16 2.51
N PRO A 45 -4.73 -15.96 3.44
CA PRO A 45 -5.47 -16.99 4.14
C PRO A 45 -6.61 -16.39 4.99
N PRO A 46 -7.89 -16.78 4.76
CA PRO A 46 -9.03 -16.14 5.42
C PRO A 46 -9.04 -16.36 6.94
N GLU A 47 -8.50 -17.47 7.42
CA GLU A 47 -8.32 -17.74 8.85
C GLU A 47 -7.50 -16.64 9.53
N ILE A 48 -6.33 -16.28 8.98
CA ILE A 48 -5.46 -15.23 9.52
C ILE A 48 -6.18 -13.88 9.51
N SER A 49 -6.81 -13.53 8.38
CA SER A 49 -7.59 -12.28 8.28
C SER A 49 -8.71 -12.23 9.33
N SER A 50 -9.36 -13.34 9.63
CA SER A 50 -10.44 -13.40 10.63
C SER A 50 -9.92 -13.14 12.05
N HIS A 51 -8.73 -13.64 12.39
CA HIS A 51 -8.11 -13.40 13.69
C HIS A 51 -7.61 -11.97 13.87
N PHE A 52 -7.20 -11.30 12.79
CA PHE A 52 -6.74 -9.90 12.80
C PHE A 52 -7.89 -8.87 12.74
N SER A 53 -9.11 -9.29 12.40
CA SER A 53 -10.26 -8.40 12.15
C SER A 53 -10.61 -7.45 13.32
N LYS A 54 -10.26 -7.82 14.55
CA LYS A 54 -10.51 -6.99 15.75
C LYS A 54 -9.55 -5.81 15.90
N ASP A 55 -8.33 -5.95 15.39
CA ASP A 55 -7.29 -4.90 15.42
C ASP A 55 -7.19 -4.15 14.08
N ALA A 56 -7.87 -4.66 13.06
CA ALA A 56 -8.08 -3.98 11.80
C ALA A 56 -8.66 -2.57 12.09
N PHE A 57 -8.03 -1.55 11.50
CA PHE A 57 -8.38 -0.13 11.68
C PHE A 57 -8.03 0.49 13.04
N SER A 58 -7.18 -0.16 13.84
CA SER A 58 -6.55 0.50 14.99
C SER A 58 -5.80 1.78 14.55
N LYS A 59 -5.94 2.85 15.35
CA LYS A 59 -5.31 4.15 15.06
C LYS A 59 -3.79 4.02 15.21
N ASN A 60 -3.05 4.19 14.11
CA ASN A 60 -1.58 4.21 14.13
C ASN A 60 -0.97 5.63 14.05
N SER A 61 -1.76 6.66 14.41
CA SER A 61 -1.35 8.06 14.29
C SER A 61 -0.09 8.41 15.07
N GLU A 62 0.10 7.83 16.26
CA GLU A 62 1.28 8.09 17.10
C GLU A 62 2.56 7.56 16.44
N ALA A 63 2.53 6.32 15.92
CA ALA A 63 3.65 5.75 15.20
C ALA A 63 3.99 6.54 13.93
N LEU A 64 2.98 7.03 13.21
CA LEU A 64 3.21 7.85 12.02
C LEU A 64 3.80 9.22 12.38
N ILE A 65 3.31 9.87 13.44
CA ILE A 65 3.89 11.13 13.94
C ILE A 65 5.36 10.91 14.33
N GLU A 66 5.67 9.84 15.07
CA GLU A 66 7.03 9.52 15.47
C GLU A 66 7.97 9.35 14.26
N LEU A 67 7.51 8.65 13.21
CA LEU A 67 8.27 8.47 11.98
C LEU A 67 8.52 9.80 11.25
N LEU A 68 7.53 10.69 11.23
CA LEU A 68 7.61 11.99 10.56
C LEU A 68 8.44 13.03 11.32
N ASP A 69 8.46 12.98 12.64
CA ASP A 69 9.24 13.90 13.49
C ASP A 69 10.70 13.49 13.66
N LYS A 70 11.01 12.20 13.53
CA LYS A 70 12.38 11.71 13.54
C LYS A 70 13.08 11.95 12.20
N ASN A 71 14.39 11.76 12.19
CA ASN A 71 15.22 11.96 11.00
C ASN A 71 15.15 10.78 10.00
N TYR A 72 13.97 10.20 9.81
CA TYR A 72 13.73 9.19 8.79
C TYR A 72 13.31 9.85 7.49
N LYS A 73 13.66 9.22 6.36
CA LYS A 73 13.09 9.54 5.06
C LYS A 73 11.79 8.74 4.90
N VAL A 74 10.67 9.43 4.75
CA VAL A 74 9.34 8.83 4.71
C VAL A 74 8.68 9.15 3.37
N LEU A 75 8.20 8.11 2.68
CA LEU A 75 7.38 8.21 1.48
C LEU A 75 6.03 7.54 1.77
N ILE A 76 4.95 8.28 1.59
CA ILE A 76 3.60 7.73 1.48
C ILE A 76 3.20 7.82 0.01
N TYR A 77 2.82 6.69 -0.60
CA TYR A 77 2.36 6.65 -1.98
C TYR A 77 1.01 5.94 -2.06
N VAL A 78 0.16 6.38 -2.99
CA VAL A 78 -1.17 5.82 -3.19
C VAL A 78 -1.59 5.97 -4.64
N GLY A 79 -2.19 4.93 -5.23
CA GLY A 79 -2.70 5.02 -6.60
C GLY A 79 -3.84 6.03 -6.69
N GLN A 80 -3.81 6.90 -7.71
CA GLN A 80 -4.84 7.93 -7.90
C GLN A 80 -6.28 7.39 -8.02
N PHE A 81 -6.44 6.10 -8.36
CA PHE A 81 -7.72 5.42 -8.53
C PHE A 81 -8.00 4.35 -7.46
N ASP A 82 -7.25 4.30 -6.37
CA ASP A 82 -7.54 3.40 -5.25
C ASP A 82 -8.85 3.84 -4.58
N ILE A 83 -9.88 3.00 -4.68
CA ILE A 83 -11.21 3.25 -4.12
C ILE A 83 -11.32 2.91 -2.63
N TYR A 84 -10.43 2.07 -2.11
CA TYR A 84 -10.41 1.67 -0.71
C TYR A 84 -9.65 2.70 0.13
N MET A 85 -8.44 3.07 -0.32
CA MET A 85 -7.57 4.07 0.28
C MET A 85 -7.34 5.19 -0.72
N THR A 86 -8.31 6.10 -0.82
CA THR A 86 -8.26 7.18 -1.80
C THR A 86 -7.19 8.24 -1.44
N PRO A 87 -6.58 8.92 -2.43
CA PRO A 87 -5.57 9.94 -2.17
C PRO A 87 -6.03 11.06 -1.24
N ASP A 88 -7.28 11.53 -1.39
CA ASP A 88 -7.88 12.56 -0.55
C ASP A 88 -7.95 12.17 0.92
N LYS A 89 -8.33 10.92 1.23
CA LYS A 89 -8.37 10.40 2.61
C LYS A 89 -6.98 10.35 3.24
N LEU A 90 -5.99 9.92 2.48
CA LEU A 90 -4.60 9.81 2.95
C LEU A 90 -3.96 11.19 3.13
N GLU A 91 -4.22 12.12 2.21
CA GLU A 91 -3.79 13.52 2.33
C GLU A 91 -4.42 14.19 3.54
N GLU A 92 -5.75 14.12 3.69
CA GLU A 92 -6.49 14.66 4.84
C GLU A 92 -5.92 14.12 6.15
N ARG A 93 -5.64 12.83 6.20
CA ARG A 93 -5.04 12.19 7.37
C ARG A 93 -3.72 12.85 7.73
N VAL A 94 -2.81 13.02 6.78
CA VAL A 94 -1.48 13.62 7.03
C VAL A 94 -1.57 15.10 7.40
N TYR A 95 -2.50 15.86 6.78
CA TYR A 95 -2.74 17.27 7.12
C TYR A 95 -3.24 17.46 8.56
N ASN A 96 -4.05 16.52 9.05
CA ASN A 96 -4.63 16.58 10.40
C ASN A 96 -3.72 16.02 11.50
N LEU A 97 -2.58 15.40 11.16
CA LEU A 97 -1.60 14.95 12.16
C LEU A 97 -0.83 16.14 12.74
N LYS A 98 -0.65 16.14 14.05
CA LYS A 98 0.11 17.16 14.79
C LYS A 98 1.61 16.83 14.84
N TRP A 99 2.25 16.71 13.69
CA TRP A 99 3.70 16.54 13.58
C TRP A 99 4.38 17.89 13.25
N THR A 100 5.68 17.98 13.50
CA THR A 100 6.45 19.24 13.56
C THR A 100 6.37 20.08 12.29
N LYS A 101 6.36 19.45 11.11
CA LYS A 101 6.33 20.17 9.82
C LYS A 101 5.00 20.02 9.07
N SER A 102 3.90 19.71 9.76
CA SER A 102 2.58 19.59 9.14
C SER A 102 2.16 20.88 8.43
N GLY A 103 2.41 22.05 9.02
CA GLY A 103 2.13 23.36 8.40
C GLY A 103 2.96 23.61 7.14
N ASP A 104 4.24 23.23 7.15
CA ASP A 104 5.12 23.33 5.97
C ASP A 104 4.64 22.40 4.86
N PHE A 105 4.21 21.18 5.22
CA PHE A 105 3.69 20.22 4.25
C PHE A 105 2.41 20.72 3.59
N THR A 106 1.45 21.21 4.38
CA THR A 106 0.19 21.79 3.88
C THR A 106 0.44 22.98 2.95
N SER A 107 1.50 23.75 3.20
CA SER A 107 1.87 24.90 2.37
C SER A 107 2.78 24.55 1.18
N ALA A 108 3.31 23.31 1.14
CA ALA A 108 4.24 22.90 0.10
C ALA A 108 3.53 22.76 -1.26
N PRO A 109 4.14 23.23 -2.36
CA PRO A 109 3.52 23.13 -3.68
C PRO A 109 3.46 21.67 -4.15
N ARG A 110 2.31 21.31 -4.73
CA ARG A 110 2.15 20.05 -5.45
C ARG A 110 2.84 20.15 -6.81
N LYS A 111 3.61 19.12 -7.18
CA LYS A 111 4.40 19.05 -8.41
C LYS A 111 3.98 17.84 -9.23
N VAL A 112 3.83 18.01 -10.54
CA VAL A 112 3.65 16.89 -11.47
C VAL A 112 4.97 16.14 -11.60
N TRP A 113 4.96 14.82 -11.39
CA TRP A 113 6.12 13.98 -11.72
C TRP A 113 5.86 13.19 -13.00
N ARG A 114 6.92 12.99 -13.78
CA ARG A 114 6.85 12.39 -15.10
C ARG A 114 7.80 11.21 -15.22
N LEU A 115 7.36 10.17 -15.91
CA LEU A 115 8.19 9.03 -16.30
C LEU A 115 8.13 8.93 -17.83
N ASN A 116 9.29 8.96 -18.49
CA ASN A 116 9.39 8.90 -19.96
C ASN A 116 8.54 9.96 -20.70
N GLY A 117 8.40 11.16 -20.12
CA GLY A 117 7.61 12.26 -20.69
C GLY A 117 6.12 12.23 -20.34
N GLU A 118 5.60 11.11 -19.86
CA GLU A 118 4.21 10.95 -19.45
C GLU A 118 3.99 11.35 -18.00
N VAL A 119 2.79 11.85 -17.68
CA VAL A 119 2.42 12.17 -16.30
C VAL A 119 2.26 10.87 -15.53
N ALA A 120 3.11 10.66 -14.53
CA ALA A 120 3.04 9.50 -13.66
C ALA A 120 2.22 9.81 -12.39
N GLY A 121 2.11 11.08 -12.00
CA GLY A 121 1.21 11.54 -10.95
C GLY A 121 1.65 12.86 -10.32
N TYR A 122 1.40 13.03 -9.02
CA TYR A 122 1.73 14.24 -8.28
C TYR A 122 2.60 13.93 -7.05
N THR A 123 3.45 14.88 -6.68
CA THR A 123 4.24 14.82 -5.46
C THR A 123 4.10 16.09 -4.64
N GLN A 124 4.14 15.96 -3.33
CA GLN A 124 4.20 17.07 -2.37
C GLN A 124 5.20 16.67 -1.29
N SER A 125 6.06 17.59 -0.85
CA SER A 125 7.16 17.21 0.04
C SER A 125 7.59 18.37 0.94
N THR A 126 7.97 18.06 2.17
CA THR A 126 8.68 18.97 3.07
C THR A 126 9.72 18.20 3.89
N GLY A 127 10.92 18.76 4.04
CA GLY A 127 12.02 18.11 4.77
C GLY A 127 12.30 16.69 4.25
N ASN A 128 12.16 15.70 5.13
CA ASN A 128 12.39 14.27 4.81
C ASN A 128 11.10 13.51 4.44
N PHE A 129 9.97 14.19 4.34
CA PHE A 129 8.68 13.57 4.04
C PHE A 129 8.22 13.91 2.62
N ALA A 130 7.76 12.90 1.88
CA ALA A 130 7.10 13.04 0.59
C ALA A 130 5.79 12.24 0.53
N PHE A 131 4.80 12.83 -0.13
CA PHE A 131 3.56 12.19 -0.54
C PHE A 131 3.53 12.10 -2.07
N ALA A 132 3.13 10.95 -2.60
CA ALA A 132 3.06 10.72 -4.03
C ALA A 132 1.75 10.03 -4.44
N THR A 133 1.25 10.40 -5.62
CA THR A 133 0.22 9.65 -6.34
C THR A 133 0.73 9.12 -7.66
#